data_AF-A0A519DBT0-F1
#
_entry.id   AF-A0A519DBT0-F1
#
_cell.length_a   1.000
_cell.length_b   1.000
_cell.length_c   1.000
_cell.angle_alpha   90.00
_cell.angle_beta   90.00
_cell.angle_gamma   90.00
#
_symmetry.space_group_name_H-M   'P 1'
#
loop_
_entity.id
_entity.type
_entity.pdbx_description
1 polymer ?
#
loop_
_entity_poly.entity_id
_entity_poly.type
_entity_poly.pdbx_seq_one_letter_code
_entity_poly.pdbx_strand_id
1 'polypeptide(L)'
;MHRSSTLRARMSEEEGTITPELQARQIEERLAEETDRLEKLYVAYKKVEDELAEKNAIIEVLEKEAIDKEIDKEGLESLLSEKEARIHDVEIEGAKTGKRVEHLEPELEKMEELYTREKARLGRVFEVTEELDERNRVATAELSARDDWYVQHMQLFEQLNEAIHTRYTMIDRAVEAAREVLASQETFKERMEEALDAVKETVEDIVDGDEEEDADESEADES
;
A
#
# COMPACT_ATOMS: atom_id res chain seq x y z
N MET A 1 -132.27 -21.04 -75.55
CA MET A 1 -130.94 -20.40 -75.69
C MET A 1 -130.96 -19.03 -75.02
N HIS A 2 -129.82 -18.34 -75.03
CA HIS A 2 -129.50 -17.07 -74.36
C HIS A 2 -130.48 -15.87 -74.52
N ARG A 3 -130.45 -15.01 -73.48
CA ARG A 3 -130.59 -13.53 -73.49
C ARG A 3 -131.92 -12.88 -73.92
N SER A 4 -132.60 -12.26 -72.95
CA SER A 4 -132.78 -10.79 -72.90
C SER A 4 -133.35 -10.33 -71.56
N SER A 5 -132.78 -9.27 -70.99
CA SER A 5 -133.53 -8.16 -70.38
C SER A 5 -132.61 -6.95 -70.23
N THR A 6 -133.12 -5.76 -70.56
CA THR A 6 -132.47 -4.45 -70.41
C THR A 6 -133.49 -3.46 -69.86
N LEU A 7 -133.04 -2.24 -69.53
CA LEU A 7 -133.79 -1.15 -68.87
C LEU A 7 -133.92 -1.39 -67.35
N ARG A 8 -133.41 -0.53 -66.45
CA ARG A 8 -133.49 0.94 -66.27
C ARG A 8 -134.69 1.34 -65.40
N ALA A 9 -134.41 2.25 -64.46
CA ALA A 9 -135.34 2.97 -63.59
C ALA A 9 -135.94 2.20 -62.39
N ARG A 10 -135.17 2.18 -61.30
CA ARG A 10 -135.69 2.64 -60.00
C ARG A 10 -134.58 3.38 -59.24
N MET A 11 -134.75 4.70 -59.11
CA MET A 11 -134.18 5.49 -58.00
C MET A 11 -135.24 5.55 -56.89
N SER A 12 -134.86 6.09 -55.72
CA SER A 12 -135.64 6.09 -54.47
C SER A 12 -135.78 4.66 -53.87
N GLU A 13 -135.52 4.42 -52.58
CA GLU A 13 -135.23 5.36 -51.47
C GLU A 13 -134.16 4.78 -50.53
N GLU A 14 -132.95 5.34 -50.53
CA GLU A 14 -132.07 5.34 -49.34
C GLU A 14 -131.00 6.46 -49.38
N GLU A 15 -131.34 7.63 -49.96
CA GLU A 15 -130.63 8.88 -49.68
C GLU A 15 -130.98 9.33 -48.25
N GLY A 16 -130.42 8.62 -47.26
CA GLY A 16 -130.46 9.03 -45.87
C GLY A 16 -129.76 10.38 -45.74
N THR A 17 -130.54 11.45 -45.54
CA THR A 17 -130.06 12.83 -45.57
C THR A 17 -128.89 13.02 -44.61
N ILE A 18 -127.68 13.16 -45.16
CA ILE A 18 -126.54 13.68 -44.40
C ILE A 18 -126.83 15.16 -44.18
N THR A 19 -127.57 15.47 -43.12
CA THR A 19 -127.84 16.86 -42.73
C THR A 19 -126.52 17.55 -42.40
N PRO A 20 -126.42 18.89 -42.54
CA PRO A 20 -125.19 19.60 -42.22
C PRO A 20 -124.72 19.35 -40.78
N GLU A 21 -125.63 19.08 -39.83
CA GLU A 21 -125.26 18.66 -38.47
C GLU A 21 -124.55 17.30 -38.43
N LEU A 22 -124.99 16.31 -39.23
CA LEU A 22 -124.36 14.98 -39.26
C LEU A 22 -122.99 15.03 -39.95
N GLN A 23 -122.85 15.89 -40.96
CA GLN A 23 -121.58 16.16 -41.63
C GLN A 23 -120.60 16.93 -40.72
N ALA A 24 -121.08 17.94 -40.00
CA ALA A 24 -120.30 18.65 -38.99
C ALA A 24 -119.82 17.69 -37.88
N ARG A 25 -120.72 16.84 -37.37
CA ARG A 25 -120.40 15.86 -36.33
C ARG A 25 -119.34 14.84 -36.75
N GLN A 26 -119.35 14.37 -38.01
CA GLN A 26 -118.29 13.52 -38.55
C GLN A 26 -116.93 14.25 -38.66
N ILE A 27 -116.95 15.57 -38.89
CA ILE A 27 -115.73 16.39 -38.92
C ILE A 27 -115.22 16.64 -37.49
N GLU A 28 -116.11 16.91 -36.53
CA GLU A 28 -115.78 17.03 -35.10
C GLU A 28 -115.19 15.73 -34.52
N GLU A 29 -115.79 14.58 -34.85
CA GLU A 29 -115.36 13.25 -34.39
C GLU A 29 -113.96 12.91 -34.95
N ARG A 30 -113.72 13.16 -36.24
CA ARG A 30 -112.38 13.01 -36.85
C ARG A 30 -111.37 14.03 -36.33
N LEU A 31 -111.79 15.26 -36.02
CA LEU A 31 -110.94 16.27 -35.40
C LEU A 31 -110.52 15.83 -33.99
N ALA A 32 -111.41 15.22 -33.22
CA ALA A 32 -111.10 14.63 -31.93
C ALA A 32 -110.12 13.45 -32.04
N GLU A 33 -110.33 12.52 -32.98
CA GLU A 33 -109.39 11.41 -33.24
C GLU A 33 -107.98 11.89 -33.62
N GLU A 34 -107.86 12.85 -34.53
CA GLU A 34 -106.56 13.41 -34.92
C GLU A 34 -105.92 14.26 -33.81
N THR A 35 -106.71 14.91 -32.95
CA THR A 35 -106.20 15.65 -31.77
C THR A 35 -105.63 14.67 -30.74
N ASP A 36 -106.34 13.58 -30.43
CA ASP A 36 -105.88 12.51 -29.53
C ASP A 36 -104.62 11.81 -30.07
N ARG A 37 -104.53 11.58 -31.39
CA ARG A 37 -103.31 11.10 -32.05
C ARG A 37 -102.15 12.09 -31.90
N LEU A 38 -102.39 13.38 -32.14
CA LEU A 38 -101.37 14.42 -32.05
C LEU A 38 -100.86 14.59 -30.62
N GLU A 39 -101.75 14.55 -29.62
CA GLU A 39 -101.37 14.62 -28.20
C GLU A 39 -100.52 13.41 -27.79
N LYS A 40 -100.90 12.19 -28.20
CA LYS A 40 -100.08 10.98 -27.98
C LYS A 40 -98.72 11.06 -28.66
N LEU A 41 -98.65 11.57 -29.89
CA LEU A 41 -97.41 11.79 -30.61
C LEU A 41 -96.53 12.84 -29.93
N TYR A 42 -97.14 13.93 -29.42
CA TYR A 42 -96.44 14.99 -28.70
C TYR A 42 -95.87 14.49 -27.38
N VAL A 43 -96.63 13.73 -26.59
CA VAL A 43 -96.15 13.09 -25.34
C VAL A 43 -95.00 12.11 -25.64
N ALA A 44 -95.10 11.31 -26.71
CA ALA A 44 -94.02 10.41 -27.12
C ALA A 44 -92.76 11.19 -27.56
N TYR A 45 -92.92 12.27 -28.34
CA TYR A 45 -91.83 13.15 -28.74
C TYR A 45 -91.16 13.81 -27.53
N LYS A 46 -91.96 14.37 -26.60
CA LYS A 46 -91.50 14.96 -25.34
C LYS A 46 -90.64 13.99 -24.54
N LYS A 47 -91.10 12.74 -24.40
CA LYS A 47 -90.35 11.70 -23.71
C LYS A 47 -89.00 11.41 -24.40
N VAL A 48 -88.97 11.34 -25.73
CA VAL A 48 -87.73 11.10 -26.49
C VAL A 48 -86.78 12.30 -26.43
N GLU A 49 -87.30 13.53 -26.38
CA GLU A 49 -86.53 14.76 -26.15
C GLU A 49 -85.86 14.75 -24.77
N ASP A 50 -86.60 14.39 -23.71
CA ASP A 50 -86.09 14.27 -22.35
C ASP A 50 -85.06 13.13 -22.21
N GLU A 51 -85.33 11.94 -22.81
CA GLU A 51 -84.38 10.81 -22.83
C GLU A 51 -83.10 11.17 -23.62
N LEU A 52 -83.21 11.89 -24.74
CA LEU A 52 -82.06 12.35 -25.53
C LEU A 52 -81.19 13.34 -24.74
N ALA A 53 -81.81 14.26 -23.99
CA ALA A 53 -81.10 15.19 -23.12
C ALA A 53 -80.33 14.46 -22.01
N GLU A 54 -80.94 13.43 -21.38
CA GLU A 54 -80.26 12.58 -20.40
C GLU A 54 -79.05 11.86 -21.00
N LYS A 55 -79.19 11.26 -22.19
CA LYS A 55 -78.07 10.55 -22.85
C LYS A 55 -76.95 11.49 -23.27
N ASN A 56 -77.26 12.70 -23.76
CA ASN A 56 -76.23 13.69 -24.08
C ASN A 56 -75.44 14.13 -22.83
N ALA A 57 -76.12 14.34 -21.70
CA ALA A 57 -75.46 14.67 -20.43
C ALA A 57 -74.56 13.51 -19.93
N ILE A 58 -74.99 12.26 -20.07
CA ILE A 58 -74.18 11.07 -19.73
C ILE A 58 -72.96 10.97 -20.66
N ILE A 59 -73.11 11.24 -21.96
CA ILE A 59 -71.99 11.25 -22.92
C ILE A 59 -70.97 12.31 -22.52
N GLU A 60 -71.39 13.54 -22.21
CA GLU A 60 -70.47 14.64 -21.84
C GLU A 60 -69.66 14.32 -20.55
N VAL A 61 -70.22 13.55 -19.62
CA VAL A 61 -69.48 13.05 -18.43
C VAL A 61 -68.50 11.94 -18.82
N LEU A 62 -68.93 10.97 -19.63
CA LEU A 62 -68.08 9.86 -20.06
C LEU A 62 -66.91 10.31 -20.95
N GLU A 63 -67.10 11.35 -21.78
CA GLU A 63 -66.04 11.95 -22.60
C GLU A 63 -64.96 12.63 -21.73
N LYS A 64 -65.37 13.35 -20.68
CA LYS A 64 -64.42 13.94 -19.70
C LYS A 64 -63.68 12.87 -18.92
N GLU A 65 -64.40 11.88 -18.41
CA GLU A 65 -63.80 10.72 -17.73
C GLU A 65 -62.82 9.94 -18.65
N ALA A 66 -63.05 9.89 -19.96
CA ALA A 66 -62.15 9.24 -20.90
C ALA A 66 -60.88 10.08 -21.14
N ILE A 67 -61.00 11.40 -21.22
CA ILE A 67 -59.85 12.32 -21.33
C ILE A 67 -58.99 12.24 -20.07
N ASP A 68 -59.59 12.32 -18.88
CA ASP A 68 -58.85 12.24 -17.60
C ASP A 68 -58.08 10.92 -17.48
N LYS A 69 -58.70 9.79 -17.87
CA LYS A 69 -58.06 8.45 -17.85
C LYS A 69 -56.92 8.32 -18.86
N GLU A 70 -57.00 8.95 -20.02
CA GLU A 70 -55.89 8.93 -20.99
C GLU A 70 -54.73 9.83 -20.53
N ILE A 71 -55.01 10.97 -19.90
CA ILE A 71 -53.98 11.83 -19.27
C ILE A 71 -53.26 11.08 -18.13
N ASP A 72 -54.00 10.41 -17.23
CA ASP A 72 -53.42 9.58 -16.17
C ASP A 72 -52.55 8.46 -16.76
N LYS A 73 -53.00 7.83 -17.86
CA LYS A 73 -52.27 6.78 -18.57
C LYS A 73 -50.98 7.29 -19.21
N GLU A 74 -51.02 8.40 -19.96
CA GLU A 74 -49.82 9.04 -20.55
C GLU A 74 -48.81 9.45 -19.46
N GLY A 75 -49.30 9.95 -18.32
CA GLY A 75 -48.47 10.27 -17.15
C GLY A 75 -47.81 9.04 -16.52
N LEU A 76 -48.55 7.93 -16.39
CA LEU A 76 -48.02 6.67 -15.87
C LEU A 76 -47.03 5.99 -16.84
N GLU A 77 -47.30 6.03 -18.15
CA GLU A 77 -46.39 5.52 -19.20
C GLU A 77 -45.08 6.33 -19.21
N SER A 78 -45.15 7.65 -19.06
CA SER A 78 -43.97 8.53 -18.93
C SER A 78 -43.13 8.20 -17.69
N LEU A 79 -43.78 8.04 -16.52
CA LEU A 79 -43.12 7.69 -15.26
C LEU A 79 -42.56 6.26 -15.24
N LEU A 80 -43.12 5.35 -16.04
CA LEU A 80 -42.57 4.01 -16.24
C LEU A 80 -41.30 4.08 -17.08
N SER A 81 -41.32 4.79 -18.21
CA SER A 81 -40.15 4.93 -19.09
C SER A 81 -38.96 5.61 -18.40
N GLU A 82 -39.19 6.65 -17.58
CA GLU A 82 -38.12 7.26 -16.76
C GLU A 82 -37.49 6.26 -15.79
N LYS A 83 -38.31 5.40 -15.15
CA LYS A 83 -37.84 4.36 -14.23
C LYS A 83 -37.06 3.27 -14.95
N GLU A 84 -37.52 2.82 -16.12
CA GLU A 84 -36.82 1.82 -16.93
C GLU A 84 -35.44 2.31 -17.37
N ALA A 85 -35.35 3.55 -17.87
CA ALA A 85 -34.07 4.18 -18.20
C ALA A 85 -33.13 4.26 -16.98
N ARG A 86 -33.66 4.69 -15.83
CA ARG A 86 -32.89 4.80 -14.58
C ARG A 86 -32.45 3.45 -14.02
N ILE A 87 -33.25 2.39 -14.16
CA ILE A 87 -32.87 1.02 -13.78
C ILE A 87 -31.71 0.56 -14.66
N HIS A 88 -31.85 0.69 -15.98
CA HIS A 88 -30.82 0.31 -16.96
C HIS A 88 -29.48 1.05 -16.72
N ASP A 89 -29.49 2.34 -16.40
CA ASP A 89 -28.28 3.09 -16.07
C ASP A 89 -27.60 2.57 -14.79
N VAL A 90 -28.37 2.22 -13.76
CA VAL A 90 -27.87 1.61 -12.52
C VAL A 90 -27.35 0.18 -12.74
N GLU A 91 -27.99 -0.61 -13.60
CA GLU A 91 -27.49 -1.94 -14.00
C GLU A 91 -26.15 -1.82 -14.75
N ILE A 92 -26.01 -0.84 -15.64
CA ILE A 92 -24.76 -0.52 -16.34
C ILE A 92 -23.67 -0.05 -15.37
N GLU A 93 -23.99 0.80 -14.38
CA GLU A 93 -23.03 1.23 -13.37
C GLU A 93 -22.60 0.08 -12.46
N GLY A 94 -23.55 -0.78 -12.05
CA GLY A 94 -23.30 -2.01 -11.31
C GLY A 94 -22.38 -2.96 -12.06
N ALA A 95 -22.64 -3.22 -13.34
CA ALA A 95 -21.81 -4.08 -14.19
C ALA A 95 -20.39 -3.51 -14.39
N LYS A 96 -20.26 -2.20 -14.63
CA LYS A 96 -18.95 -1.50 -14.71
C LYS A 96 -18.18 -1.59 -13.39
N THR A 97 -18.87 -1.44 -12.26
CA THR A 97 -18.27 -1.48 -10.92
C THR A 97 -17.84 -2.89 -10.56
N GLY A 98 -18.66 -3.91 -10.82
CA GLY A 98 -18.30 -5.32 -10.66
C GLY A 98 -17.06 -5.70 -11.47
N LYS A 99 -17.00 -5.30 -12.75
CA LYS A 99 -15.81 -5.53 -13.59
C LYS A 99 -14.57 -4.75 -13.14
N ARG A 100 -14.72 -3.61 -12.46
CA ARG A 100 -13.60 -2.90 -11.82
C ARG A 100 -13.12 -3.62 -10.56
N VAL A 101 -14.03 -4.15 -9.73
CA VAL A 101 -13.67 -4.95 -8.55
C VAL A 101 -12.91 -6.21 -8.98
N GLU A 102 -13.45 -6.98 -9.92
CA GLU A 102 -12.84 -8.20 -10.49
C GLU A 102 -11.42 -8.00 -11.02
N HIS A 103 -11.07 -6.78 -11.45
CA HIS A 103 -9.72 -6.43 -11.91
C HIS A 103 -8.80 -5.95 -10.78
N LEU A 104 -9.31 -5.15 -9.83
CA LEU A 104 -8.52 -4.54 -8.76
C LEU A 104 -8.30 -5.46 -7.54
N GLU A 105 -9.23 -6.39 -7.29
CA GLU A 105 -9.16 -7.37 -6.19
C GLU A 105 -7.85 -8.20 -6.21
N PRO A 106 -7.41 -8.81 -7.33
CA PRO A 106 -6.12 -9.51 -7.37
C PRO A 106 -4.89 -8.58 -7.34
N GLU A 107 -5.02 -7.30 -7.70
CA GLU A 107 -3.94 -6.31 -7.52
C GLU A 107 -3.80 -5.92 -6.04
N LEU A 108 -4.92 -5.80 -5.33
CA LEU A 108 -4.97 -5.54 -3.89
C LEU A 108 -4.41 -6.71 -3.09
N GLU A 109 -4.85 -7.94 -3.35
CA GLU A 109 -4.34 -9.17 -2.70
C GLU A 109 -2.80 -9.25 -2.83
N LYS A 110 -2.28 -9.07 -4.05
CA LYS A 110 -0.84 -9.04 -4.31
C LYS A 110 -0.10 -7.91 -3.61
N MET A 111 -0.73 -6.74 -3.44
CA MET A 111 -0.16 -5.64 -2.66
C MET A 111 -0.15 -5.92 -1.16
N GLU A 112 -1.15 -6.62 -0.64
CA GLU A 112 -1.21 -7.08 0.76
C GLU A 112 -0.18 -8.19 1.04
N GLU A 113 0.04 -9.13 0.11
CA GLU A 113 1.15 -10.09 0.16
C GLU A 113 2.51 -9.38 0.23
N LEU A 114 2.75 -8.43 -0.68
CA LEU A 114 4.02 -7.68 -0.75
C LEU A 114 4.24 -6.84 0.50
N TYR A 115 3.21 -6.15 1.00
CA TYR A 115 3.27 -5.40 2.25
C TYR A 115 3.57 -6.32 3.44
N THR A 116 2.94 -7.49 3.52
CA THR A 116 3.18 -8.48 4.59
C THR A 116 4.60 -9.04 4.53
N ARG A 117 5.11 -9.34 3.33
CA ARG A 117 6.50 -9.78 3.10
C ARG A 117 7.51 -8.71 3.52
N GLU A 118 7.28 -7.45 3.14
CA GLU A 118 8.22 -6.37 3.44
C GLU A 118 8.16 -5.95 4.92
N LYS A 119 6.97 -5.99 5.56
CA LYS A 119 6.82 -5.86 7.01
C LYS A 119 7.61 -6.93 7.77
N ALA A 120 7.54 -8.19 7.33
CA ALA A 120 8.32 -9.28 7.91
C ALA A 120 9.84 -9.15 7.65
N ARG A 121 10.24 -8.57 6.51
CA ARG A 121 11.64 -8.24 6.20
C ARG A 121 12.16 -7.11 7.09
N LEU A 122 11.37 -6.06 7.27
CA LEU A 122 11.70 -4.93 8.13
C LEU A 122 11.88 -5.36 9.60
N GLY A 123 11.04 -6.28 10.09
CA GLY A 123 11.24 -6.90 11.42
C GLY A 123 12.63 -7.54 11.56
N ARG A 124 13.05 -8.38 10.60
CA ARG A 124 14.40 -8.98 10.59
C ARG A 124 15.53 -7.95 10.47
N VAL A 125 15.30 -6.82 9.80
CA VAL A 125 16.29 -5.73 9.75
C VAL A 125 16.42 -5.04 11.11
N PHE A 126 15.33 -4.86 11.85
CA PHE A 126 15.40 -4.38 13.24
C PHE A 126 16.12 -5.38 14.15
N GLU A 127 15.77 -6.67 14.10
CA GLU A 127 16.45 -7.74 14.87
C GLU A 127 17.98 -7.74 14.64
N VAL A 128 18.42 -7.66 13.38
CA VAL A 128 19.85 -7.59 13.03
C VAL A 128 20.50 -6.27 13.45
N THR A 129 19.75 -5.17 13.49
CA THR A 129 20.26 -3.86 13.95
C THR A 129 20.41 -3.82 15.47
N GLU A 130 19.49 -4.44 16.21
CA GLU A 130 19.56 -4.60 17.67
C GLU A 130 20.72 -5.54 18.07
N GLU A 131 20.93 -6.64 17.35
CA GLU A 131 22.12 -7.50 17.53
C GLU A 131 23.42 -6.74 17.22
N LEU A 132 23.44 -5.87 16.22
CA LEU A 132 24.60 -5.04 15.88
C LEU A 132 24.90 -4.00 16.96
N ASP A 133 23.87 -3.34 17.51
CA ASP A 133 24.02 -2.33 18.56
C ASP A 133 24.56 -2.94 19.86
N GLU A 134 24.01 -4.07 20.33
CA GLU A 134 24.50 -4.76 21.52
C GLU A 134 25.94 -5.30 21.32
N ARG A 135 26.27 -5.82 20.13
CA ARG A 135 27.67 -6.18 19.80
C ARG A 135 28.60 -4.96 19.81
N ASN A 136 28.15 -3.80 19.32
CA ASN A 136 28.93 -2.57 19.33
C ASN A 136 29.13 -2.05 20.78
N ARG A 137 28.09 -2.13 21.61
CA ARG A 137 28.09 -1.80 23.03
C ARG A 137 29.11 -2.66 23.79
N VAL A 138 29.09 -3.98 23.60
CA VAL A 138 30.04 -4.91 24.22
C VAL A 138 31.46 -4.62 23.76
N ALA A 139 31.71 -4.49 22.45
CA ALA A 139 33.04 -4.20 21.91
C ALA A 139 33.59 -2.85 22.41
N THR A 140 32.73 -1.84 22.58
CA THR A 140 33.12 -0.54 23.16
C THR A 140 33.48 -0.66 24.64
N ALA A 141 32.75 -1.48 25.41
CA ALA A 141 33.07 -1.75 26.81
C ALA A 141 34.38 -2.54 26.97
N GLU A 142 34.64 -3.53 26.10
CA GLU A 142 35.90 -4.28 26.08
C GLU A 142 37.09 -3.39 25.72
N LEU A 143 36.94 -2.49 24.74
CA LEU A 143 37.96 -1.50 24.39
C LEU A 143 38.24 -0.53 25.55
N SER A 144 37.20 -0.04 26.24
CA SER A 144 37.37 0.79 27.44
C SER A 144 38.13 0.04 28.53
N ALA A 145 37.72 -1.19 28.85
CA ALA A 145 38.37 -2.00 29.88
C ALA A 145 39.84 -2.34 29.55
N ARG A 146 40.16 -2.53 28.27
CA ARG A 146 41.54 -2.67 27.77
C ARG A 146 42.35 -1.39 27.97
N ASP A 147 41.77 -0.23 27.69
CA ASP A 147 42.46 1.05 27.77
C ASP A 147 42.63 1.51 29.23
N ASP A 148 41.63 1.25 30.08
CA ASP A 148 41.74 1.35 31.54
C ASP A 148 42.84 0.44 32.11
N TRP A 149 42.96 -0.80 31.59
CA TRP A 149 44.05 -1.71 31.96
C TRP A 149 45.41 -1.16 31.54
N TYR A 150 45.56 -0.67 30.30
CA TYR A 150 46.81 -0.05 29.85
C TYR A 150 47.21 1.13 30.75
N VAL A 151 46.29 2.05 31.03
CA VAL A 151 46.54 3.21 31.91
C VAL A 151 47.02 2.78 33.30
N GLN A 152 46.39 1.76 33.90
CA GLN A 152 46.81 1.21 35.19
C GLN A 152 48.22 0.60 35.17
N HIS A 153 48.66 0.04 34.04
CA HIS A 153 49.94 -0.66 33.91
C HIS A 153 51.08 0.21 33.33
N MET A 154 50.80 1.44 32.87
CA MET A 154 51.82 2.36 32.33
C MET A 154 53.02 2.55 33.26
N GLN A 155 52.79 2.69 34.58
CA GLN A 155 53.86 2.86 35.56
C GLN A 155 54.83 1.66 35.61
N LEU A 156 54.34 0.45 35.35
CA LEU A 156 55.18 -0.76 35.35
C LEU A 156 56.05 -0.83 34.09
N PHE A 157 55.55 -0.35 32.94
CA PHE A 157 56.36 -0.19 31.73
C PHE A 157 57.42 0.92 31.87
N GLU A 158 57.08 2.03 32.54
CA GLU A 158 58.01 3.13 32.83
C GLU A 158 59.13 2.68 33.78
N GLN A 159 58.80 2.01 34.88
CA GLN A 159 59.77 1.41 35.82
C GLN A 159 60.66 0.34 35.15
N LEU A 160 60.08 -0.49 34.26
CA LEU A 160 60.87 -1.46 33.49
C LEU A 160 61.87 -0.77 32.57
N ASN A 161 61.46 0.32 31.90
CA ASN A 161 62.35 1.10 31.05
C ASN A 161 63.48 1.79 31.84
N GLU A 162 63.17 2.37 33.01
CA GLU A 162 64.17 2.93 33.93
C GLU A 162 65.16 1.87 34.43
N ALA A 163 64.69 0.67 34.78
CA ALA A 163 65.53 -0.45 35.16
C ALA A 163 66.43 -0.94 34.02
N ILE A 164 65.93 -0.95 32.78
CA ILE A 164 66.70 -1.27 31.57
C ILE A 164 67.81 -0.22 31.33
N HIS A 165 67.49 1.08 31.40
CA HIS A 165 68.49 2.15 31.29
C HIS A 165 69.55 2.06 32.41
N THR A 166 69.11 1.83 33.65
CA THR A 166 70.01 1.61 34.79
C THR A 166 70.97 0.45 34.51
N ARG A 167 70.46 -0.69 34.04
CA ARG A 167 71.28 -1.85 33.65
C ARG A 167 72.29 -1.53 32.55
N TYR A 168 71.93 -0.73 31.54
CA TYR A 168 72.89 -0.28 30.52
C TYR A 168 74.03 0.55 31.15
N THR A 169 73.72 1.56 31.96
CA THR A 169 74.77 2.37 32.61
C THR A 169 75.69 1.57 33.55
N MET A 170 75.18 0.47 34.13
CA MET A 170 76.00 -0.47 34.91
C MET A 170 76.91 -1.33 34.04
N ILE A 171 76.43 -1.76 32.86
CA ILE A 171 77.24 -2.49 31.87
C ILE A 171 78.33 -1.58 31.31
N ASP A 172 78.00 -0.34 30.94
CA ASP A 172 78.97 0.62 30.38
C ASP A 172 80.11 0.88 31.38
N ARG A 173 79.78 1.18 32.64
CA ARG A 173 80.77 1.33 33.73
C ARG A 173 81.60 0.07 33.97
N ALA A 174 81.00 -1.12 33.84
CA ALA A 174 81.73 -2.38 33.99
C ALA A 174 82.68 -2.64 32.81
N VAL A 175 82.34 -2.21 31.60
CA VAL A 175 83.21 -2.25 30.41
C VAL A 175 84.33 -1.22 30.52
N GLU A 176 84.07 -0.02 31.04
CA GLU A 176 85.08 0.99 31.34
C GLU A 176 86.06 0.49 32.39
N ALA A 177 85.59 0.01 33.55
CA ALA A 177 86.43 -0.56 34.59
C ALA A 177 87.22 -1.79 34.10
N ALA A 178 86.65 -2.64 33.23
CA ALA A 178 87.37 -3.75 32.63
C ALA A 178 88.50 -3.29 31.68
N ARG A 179 88.30 -2.20 30.92
CA ARG A 179 89.35 -1.58 30.10
C ARG A 179 90.46 -0.98 30.96
N GLU A 180 90.11 -0.27 32.04
CA GLU A 180 91.10 0.27 32.99
C GLU A 180 91.92 -0.86 33.65
N VAL A 181 91.27 -1.95 34.06
CA VAL A 181 91.97 -3.13 34.61
C VAL A 181 92.89 -3.76 33.57
N LEU A 182 92.46 -3.95 32.32
CA LEU A 182 93.31 -4.49 31.25
C LEU A 182 94.51 -3.58 30.97
N ALA A 183 94.33 -2.26 30.81
CA ALA A 183 95.42 -1.31 30.62
C ALA A 183 96.38 -1.28 31.83
N SER A 184 95.86 -1.48 33.05
CA SER A 184 96.70 -1.62 34.26
C SER A 184 97.48 -2.94 34.30
N GLN A 185 96.98 -4.02 33.69
CA GLN A 185 97.69 -5.29 33.54
C GLN A 185 98.74 -5.23 32.43
N GLU A 186 98.45 -4.55 31.31
CA GLU A 186 99.41 -4.30 30.23
C GLU A 186 100.58 -3.46 30.75
N THR A 187 100.33 -2.32 31.39
CA THR A 187 101.39 -1.47 31.98
C THR A 187 102.09 -2.11 33.19
N PHE A 188 101.46 -3.06 33.89
CA PHE A 188 102.16 -3.89 34.89
C PHE A 188 103.07 -4.92 34.23
N LYS A 189 102.63 -5.57 33.13
CA LYS A 189 103.46 -6.50 32.36
C LYS A 189 104.67 -5.78 31.76
N GLU A 190 104.48 -4.62 31.14
CA GLU A 190 105.56 -3.79 30.58
C GLU A 190 106.64 -3.50 31.62
N ARG A 191 106.26 -3.04 32.83
CA ARG A 191 107.21 -2.80 33.93
C ARG A 191 107.86 -4.06 34.48
N MET A 192 107.18 -5.20 34.45
CA MET A 192 107.74 -6.48 34.87
C MET A 192 108.74 -7.01 33.83
N GLU A 193 108.48 -6.77 32.55
CA GLU A 193 109.34 -7.12 31.41
C GLU A 193 110.59 -6.20 31.39
N GLU A 194 110.40 -4.88 31.55
CA GLU A 194 111.46 -3.89 31.78
C GLU A 194 112.34 -4.25 33.00
N ALA A 195 111.75 -4.66 34.12
CA ALA A 195 112.51 -5.08 35.30
C ALA A 195 113.22 -6.44 35.12
N LEU A 196 112.66 -7.35 34.31
CA LEU A 196 113.31 -8.62 33.97
C LEU A 196 114.46 -8.42 32.99
N ASP A 197 114.30 -7.54 32.00
CA ASP A 197 115.35 -7.17 31.05
C ASP A 197 116.47 -6.39 31.75
N ALA A 198 116.17 -5.47 32.68
CA ALA A 198 117.18 -4.81 33.50
C ALA A 198 117.93 -5.79 34.42
N VAL A 199 117.23 -6.78 35.00
CA VAL A 199 117.91 -7.87 35.76
C VAL A 199 118.77 -8.71 34.82
N LYS A 200 118.31 -9.03 33.61
CA LYS A 200 119.05 -9.77 32.59
C LYS A 200 120.30 -9.00 32.13
N GLU A 201 120.18 -7.69 31.89
CA GLU A 201 121.30 -6.78 31.58
C GLU A 201 122.34 -6.82 32.71
N THR A 202 121.92 -6.70 33.98
CA THR A 202 122.85 -6.84 35.12
C THR A 202 123.44 -8.24 35.31
N VAL A 203 122.86 -9.28 34.69
CA VAL A 203 123.42 -10.65 34.70
C VAL A 203 124.39 -10.84 33.52
N GLU A 204 124.11 -10.23 32.37
CA GLU A 204 125.03 -10.22 31.21
C GLU A 204 126.27 -9.36 31.52
N ASP A 205 126.12 -8.20 32.18
CA ASP A 205 127.23 -7.40 32.74
C ASP A 205 128.11 -8.16 33.75
N ILE A 206 127.56 -9.18 34.44
CA ILE A 206 128.31 -10.05 35.37
C ILE A 206 129.00 -11.21 34.62
N VAL A 207 128.52 -11.59 33.44
CA VAL A 207 129.05 -12.72 32.66
C VAL A 207 130.14 -12.29 31.67
N ASP A 208 130.03 -11.11 31.06
CA ASP A 208 131.10 -10.51 30.25
C ASP A 208 132.19 -9.79 31.10
N GLY A 209 132.13 -9.94 32.43
CA GLY A 209 132.91 -9.13 33.39
C GLY A 209 134.08 -9.79 34.11
N ASP A 210 134.36 -11.10 33.93
CA ASP A 210 135.31 -11.84 34.79
C ASP A 210 136.01 -13.04 34.10
N GLU A 211 137.05 -12.79 33.29
CA GLU A 211 138.11 -13.78 32.96
C GLU A 211 139.38 -13.15 32.32
N GLU A 212 140.41 -12.79 33.12
CA GLU A 212 141.83 -12.73 32.69
C GLU A 212 142.78 -13.05 33.88
N GLU A 213 143.47 -14.21 33.79
CA GLU A 213 144.74 -14.62 34.45
C GLU A 213 144.83 -14.62 36.01
N ASP A 214 145.67 -15.41 36.71
CA ASP A 214 146.93 -16.10 36.35
C ASP A 214 147.17 -17.39 37.22
N ALA A 215 148.31 -18.08 37.03
CA ALA A 215 148.74 -19.38 37.57
C ALA A 215 149.35 -19.33 39.02
N ASP A 216 150.07 -20.30 39.63
CA ASP A 216 150.52 -21.70 39.32
C ASP A 216 150.52 -22.52 40.67
N GLU A 217 151.28 -23.57 41.05
CA GLU A 217 152.45 -24.36 40.57
C GLU A 217 152.46 -25.75 41.27
N SER A 218 153.31 -26.71 40.82
CA SER A 218 153.81 -27.94 41.54
C SER A 218 152.80 -29.09 41.84
N GLU A 219 153.13 -30.39 41.90
CA GLU A 219 154.33 -31.25 41.68
C GLU A 219 153.81 -32.73 41.56
N ALA A 220 154.48 -33.81 41.11
CA ALA A 220 155.81 -34.08 40.52
C ALA A 220 155.84 -35.49 39.81
N ASP A 221 157.00 -35.81 39.20
CA ASP A 221 157.64 -37.14 39.05
C ASP A 221 157.29 -38.10 37.87
N GLU A 222 158.26 -38.96 37.55
CA GLU A 222 158.62 -39.45 36.19
C GLU A 222 158.16 -40.89 35.77
N SER A 223 158.42 -41.18 34.48
CA SER A 223 158.64 -42.51 33.82
C SER A 223 157.44 -43.37 33.40
#